data_AF-L2FVA9-F1
#
_entry.id   AF-L2FVA9-F1
#
_cell.length_a   1.000
_cell.length_b   1.000
_cell.length_c   1.000
_cell.angle_alpha   90.00
_cell.angle_beta   90.00
_cell.angle_gamma   90.00
#
_symmetry.space_group_name_H-M   'P 1'
#
loop_
_entity.id
_entity.type
_entity.pdbx_description
1 polymer ?
#
loop_
_entity_poly.entity_id
_entity_poly.type
_entity_poly.pdbx_seq_one_letter_code
_entity_poly.pdbx_strand_id
1 'polypeptide(L)'
;MPAEGVYFSPSGKKTFIPLENNPDVFTPLIHDLGISPSLGFYDVYSLDEPALLSLIPRPALALIFITPSPMYHQTIGNACGLYALIHAVANGEAREFVSKGSLMDRLLEKAEPLGWEERAAVLYESEELEEAHMKAARKGDT
;
A
#
# COMPACT_ATOMS: atom_id res chain seq x y z
N MET A 1 -11.21 -10.18 16.17
CA MET A 1 -12.20 -9.09 15.95
C MET A 1 -11.58 -8.18 14.92
N PRO A 2 -12.33 -7.62 13.96
CA PRO A 2 -11.72 -6.76 12.94
C PRO A 2 -11.08 -5.53 13.58
N ALA A 3 -10.06 -4.97 12.92
CA ALA A 3 -9.44 -3.74 13.36
C ALA A 3 -10.49 -2.62 13.40
N GLU A 4 -10.36 -1.71 14.36
CA GLU A 4 -11.31 -0.61 14.50
C GLU A 4 -11.39 0.21 13.17
N GLY A 5 -12.60 0.64 12.80
CA GLY A 5 -12.85 1.32 11.52
C GLY A 5 -12.97 0.40 10.30
N VAL A 6 -12.76 -0.91 10.44
CA VAL A 6 -13.06 -1.88 9.38
C VAL A 6 -14.55 -2.20 9.41
N TYR A 7 -15.19 -2.07 8.24
CA TYR A 7 -16.61 -2.31 8.05
C TYR A 7 -16.86 -3.53 7.17
N PHE A 8 -17.84 -4.35 7.52
CA PHE A 8 -18.35 -5.42 6.67
C PHE A 8 -19.76 -5.07 6.20
N SER A 9 -19.98 -5.09 4.88
CA SER A 9 -21.33 -4.96 4.32
C SER A 9 -22.22 -6.13 4.73
N PRO A 10 -23.55 -6.03 4.57
CA PRO A 10 -24.45 -7.17 4.75
C PRO A 10 -24.12 -8.37 3.86
N SER A 11 -23.47 -8.14 2.72
CA SER A 11 -22.96 -9.18 1.82
C SER A 11 -21.59 -9.75 2.23
N GLY A 12 -21.05 -9.34 3.37
CA GLY A 12 -19.77 -9.79 3.90
C GLY A 12 -18.54 -9.11 3.29
N LYS A 13 -18.70 -8.04 2.50
CA LYS A 13 -17.58 -7.33 1.87
C LYS A 13 -16.86 -6.45 2.89
N LYS A 14 -15.58 -6.75 3.14
CA LYS A 14 -14.66 -5.93 3.93
C LYS A 14 -14.36 -4.59 3.26
N THR A 15 -14.41 -3.51 4.03
CA THR A 15 -14.14 -2.14 3.60
C THR A 15 -13.27 -1.44 4.65
N PHE A 16 -12.22 -0.77 4.18
CA PHE A 16 -11.32 0.01 5.02
C PHE A 16 -11.66 1.50 5.01
N ILE A 17 -11.05 2.25 5.93
CA ILE A 17 -10.88 3.69 5.76
C ILE A 17 -9.86 3.89 4.63
N PRO A 18 -10.12 4.73 3.62
CA PRO A 18 -9.17 4.96 2.53
C PRO A 18 -7.87 5.57 3.05
N LEU A 19 -6.74 5.25 2.41
CA LEU A 19 -5.47 5.94 2.67
C LEU A 19 -5.49 7.30 1.99
N GLU A 20 -5.10 8.35 2.72
CA GLU A 20 -4.80 9.65 2.15
C GLU A 20 -3.53 9.57 1.30
N ASN A 21 -3.52 10.21 0.13
CA ASN A 21 -2.38 10.22 -0.80
C ASN A 21 -1.28 11.17 -0.32
N ASN A 22 -0.63 10.80 0.77
CA ASN A 22 0.27 11.65 1.51
C ASN A 22 1.53 10.86 1.91
N PRO A 23 2.75 11.36 1.62
CA PRO A 23 3.99 10.73 2.08
C PRO A 23 4.04 10.40 3.57
N ASP A 24 3.41 11.21 4.43
CA ASP A 24 3.36 11.00 5.88
C ASP A 24 2.44 9.84 6.30
N VAL A 25 1.57 9.39 5.39
CA VAL A 25 0.76 8.17 5.53
C VAL A 25 1.50 6.97 4.96
N PHE A 26 2.02 7.08 3.73
CA PHE A 26 2.62 5.95 3.01
C PHE A 26 3.99 5.54 3.55
N THR A 27 4.84 6.49 3.96
CA THR A 27 6.20 6.19 4.44
C THR A 27 6.20 5.38 5.73
N PRO A 28 5.48 5.77 6.79
CA PRO A 28 5.41 4.94 7.99
C PRO A 28 4.73 3.58 7.73
N LEU A 29 3.76 3.53 6.81
CA LEU A 29 3.10 2.27 6.45
C LEU A 29 4.09 1.28 5.84
N ILE A 30 4.90 1.65 4.85
CA ILE A 30 5.87 0.71 4.28
C ILE A 30 6.91 0.26 5.31
N HIS A 31 7.29 1.12 6.26
CA HIS A 31 8.22 0.74 7.33
C HIS A 31 7.57 -0.26 8.30
N ASP A 32 6.30 -0.05 8.66
CA ASP A 32 5.53 -1.01 9.48
C ASP A 32 5.38 -2.37 8.75
N LEU A 33 5.30 -2.37 7.42
CA LEU A 33 5.27 -3.60 6.61
C LEU A 33 6.66 -4.26 6.45
N GLY A 34 7.74 -3.59 6.86
CA GLY A 34 9.10 -4.08 6.90
C GLY A 34 9.98 -3.76 5.69
N ILE A 35 9.60 -2.74 4.93
CA ILE A 35 10.50 -2.14 3.92
C ILE A 35 11.58 -1.34 4.67
N SER A 36 12.81 -1.41 4.16
CA SER A 36 13.97 -0.69 4.69
C SER A 36 13.69 0.81 4.88
N PRO A 37 14.11 1.41 6.00
CA PRO A 37 14.06 2.86 6.22
C PRO A 37 14.87 3.69 5.22
N SER A 38 15.68 3.06 4.37
CA SER A 38 16.37 3.73 3.25
C SER A 38 15.42 4.18 2.14
N LEU A 39 14.17 3.69 2.13
CA LEU A 39 13.13 4.11 1.20
C LEU A 39 12.06 4.94 1.91
N GLY A 40 11.45 5.85 1.17
CA GLY A 40 10.32 6.67 1.61
C GLY A 40 9.54 7.21 0.41
N PHE A 41 8.34 7.70 0.67
CA PHE A 41 7.52 8.39 -0.32
C PHE A 41 7.81 9.89 -0.28
N TYR A 42 7.64 10.56 -1.42
CA TYR A 42 7.83 12.00 -1.59
C TYR A 42 6.73 12.54 -2.51
N ASP A 43 6.30 13.77 -2.26
CA ASP A 43 5.37 14.45 -3.14
C ASP A 43 5.98 14.70 -4.52
N VAL A 44 5.13 14.60 -5.54
CA VAL A 44 5.47 14.94 -6.92
C VAL A 44 4.64 16.16 -7.31
N TYR A 45 5.25 17.35 -7.26
CA TYR A 45 4.56 18.60 -7.56
C TYR A 45 4.34 18.82 -9.07
N SER A 46 5.19 18.26 -9.92
CA SER A 46 5.06 18.32 -11.39
C SER A 46 5.79 17.15 -12.04
N LEU A 47 5.32 16.73 -13.22
CA LEU A 47 5.92 15.69 -14.05
C LEU A 47 6.72 16.23 -15.24
N ASP A 48 6.70 17.55 -15.45
CA ASP A 48 7.20 18.21 -16.65
C ASP A 48 8.08 19.44 -16.34
N GLU A 49 7.99 20.02 -15.14
CA GLU A 49 8.84 21.11 -14.69
C GLU A 49 10.15 20.57 -14.07
N PRO A 50 11.31 20.77 -14.73
CA PRO A 50 12.56 20.15 -14.28
C PRO A 50 12.99 20.54 -12.87
N ALA A 51 12.71 21.79 -12.47
CA ALA A 51 13.05 22.29 -11.13
C ALA A 51 12.26 21.54 -10.04
N LEU A 52 10.97 21.31 -10.23
CA LEU A 52 10.14 20.57 -9.29
C LEU A 52 10.46 19.07 -9.30
N LEU A 53 10.72 18.49 -10.48
CA LEU A 53 11.16 17.10 -10.60
C LEU A 53 12.50 16.82 -9.89
N SER A 54 13.37 17.82 -9.80
CA SER A 54 14.68 17.70 -9.13
C SER A 54 14.58 17.60 -7.61
N LEU A 55 13.41 17.90 -7.02
CA LEU A 55 13.15 17.77 -5.58
C LEU A 55 13.02 16.29 -5.15
N ILE A 56 12.73 15.40 -6.09
CA ILE A 56 12.51 13.97 -5.83
C ILE A 56 13.87 13.26 -5.73
N PRO A 57 14.19 12.60 -4.59
CA PRO A 57 15.40 11.81 -4.47
C PRO A 57 15.48 10.70 -5.53
N ARG A 58 16.69 10.42 -6.00
CA ARG A 58 16.95 9.42 -7.05
C ARG A 58 17.82 8.27 -6.53
N PRO A 59 17.60 7.03 -7.02
CA PRO A 59 16.61 6.64 -8.03
C PRO A 59 15.17 6.64 -7.48
N ALA A 60 14.19 6.92 -8.35
CA ALA A 60 12.77 6.77 -8.02
C ALA A 60 12.31 5.37 -8.48
N LEU A 61 11.86 4.54 -7.54
CA LEU A 61 11.59 3.12 -7.80
C LEU A 61 10.16 2.82 -8.23
N ALA A 62 9.22 3.72 -7.90
CA ALA A 62 7.81 3.62 -8.29
C ALA A 62 7.15 5.00 -8.27
N LEU A 63 6.03 5.13 -8.99
CA LEU A 63 5.14 6.29 -8.95
C LEU A 63 3.72 5.82 -8.65
N ILE A 64 3.10 6.38 -7.61
CA ILE A 64 1.68 6.17 -7.30
C ILE A 64 0.94 7.45 -7.68
N PHE A 65 -0.15 7.32 -8.43
CA PHE A 65 -1.06 8.41 -8.76
C PHE A 65 -2.49 8.01 -8.47
N ILE A 66 -3.32 8.97 -8.07
CA ILE A 66 -4.76 8.76 -7.85
C ILE A 66 -5.54 9.29 -9.05
N THR A 67 -6.57 8.53 -9.43
CA THR A 67 -7.54 8.93 -10.45
C THR A 67 -8.93 9.05 -9.85
N PRO A 68 -9.80 9.92 -10.39
CA PRO A 68 -11.16 10.10 -9.90
C PRO A 68 -12.08 8.90 -10.15
N SER A 69 -11.72 8.00 -11.07
CA SER A 69 -12.52 6.84 -11.43
C SER A 69 -11.90 5.52 -10.95
N PRO A 70 -12.71 4.53 -10.54
CA PRO A 70 -12.22 3.18 -10.28
C PRO A 70 -11.66 2.57 -11.58
N MET A 71 -10.37 2.25 -11.58
CA MET A 71 -9.70 1.65 -12.75
C MET A 71 -9.56 0.13 -12.65
N TYR A 72 -9.44 -0.40 -11.43
CA TYR A 72 -9.12 -1.80 -11.17
C TYR A 72 -10.12 -2.44 -10.23
N HIS A 73 -10.34 -3.75 -10.40
CA HIS A 73 -11.15 -4.53 -9.49
C HIS A 73 -10.40 -4.77 -8.17
N GLN A 74 -11.03 -4.46 -7.04
CA GLN A 74 -10.48 -4.62 -5.70
C GLN A 74 -11.45 -5.41 -4.84
N THR A 75 -10.94 -6.43 -4.14
CA THR A 75 -11.76 -7.29 -3.28
C THR A 75 -12.05 -6.67 -1.92
N ILE A 76 -11.20 -5.74 -1.46
CA ILE A 76 -11.40 -4.94 -0.24
C ILE A 76 -11.84 -3.53 -0.66
N GLY A 77 -12.96 -3.05 -0.14
CA GLY A 77 -13.43 -1.69 -0.38
C GLY A 77 -12.46 -0.64 0.17
N ASN A 78 -12.24 0.45 -0.57
CA ASN A 78 -11.34 1.56 -0.22
C ASN A 78 -9.85 1.18 -0.03
N ALA A 79 -9.43 -0.02 -0.43
CA ALA A 79 -8.04 -0.46 -0.28
C ALA A 79 -7.14 -0.06 -1.46
N CYS A 80 -7.56 0.84 -2.36
CA CYS A 80 -6.82 1.17 -3.57
C CYS A 80 -5.38 1.63 -3.31
N GLY A 81 -5.16 2.46 -2.29
CA GLY A 81 -3.83 2.89 -1.87
C GLY A 81 -2.96 1.73 -1.39
N LEU A 82 -3.55 0.77 -0.68
CA LEU A 82 -2.84 -0.42 -0.20
C LEU A 82 -2.43 -1.33 -1.35
N TYR A 83 -3.34 -1.60 -2.29
CA TYR A 83 -3.03 -2.36 -3.49
C TYR A 83 -1.92 -1.67 -4.30
N ALA A 84 -2.01 -0.35 -4.50
CA ALA A 84 -0.99 0.41 -5.21
C ALA A 84 0.38 0.33 -4.52
N LEU A 85 0.43 0.44 -3.19
CA LEU A 85 1.65 0.29 -2.40
C LEU A 85 2.24 -1.11 -2.55
N ILE A 86 1.43 -2.16 -2.40
CA ILE A 86 1.91 -3.55 -2.56
C ILE A 86 2.44 -3.75 -3.97
N HIS A 87 1.76 -3.22 -4.99
CA HIS A 87 2.22 -3.30 -6.37
C HIS A 87 3.57 -2.60 -6.56
N ALA A 88 3.75 -1.40 -6.00
CA ALA A 88 4.98 -0.63 -6.07
C ALA A 88 6.17 -1.35 -5.42
N VAL A 89 5.94 -2.03 -4.29
CA VAL A 89 6.99 -2.78 -3.58
C VAL A 89 7.26 -4.13 -4.25
N ALA A 90 6.23 -4.86 -4.67
CA ALA A 90 6.36 -6.26 -5.06
C ALA A 90 6.90 -6.47 -6.49
N ASN A 91 6.65 -5.54 -7.41
CA ASN A 91 6.85 -5.74 -8.86
C ASN A 91 8.05 -4.96 -9.43
N GLY A 92 8.83 -4.28 -8.60
CA GLY A 92 9.98 -3.47 -9.03
C GLY A 92 11.20 -3.63 -8.13
N GLU A 93 12.21 -2.79 -8.34
CA GLU A 93 13.48 -2.80 -7.60
C GLU A 93 13.30 -2.54 -6.09
N ALA A 94 12.20 -1.90 -5.69
CA ALA A 94 11.85 -1.71 -4.27
C ALA A 94 11.75 -3.04 -3.50
N ARG A 95 11.52 -4.16 -4.19
CA ARG A 95 11.47 -5.49 -3.60
C ARG A 95 12.77 -5.88 -2.88
N GLU A 96 13.92 -5.43 -3.37
CA GLU A 96 15.22 -5.75 -2.75
C GLU A 96 15.39 -5.13 -1.35
N PHE A 97 14.53 -4.18 -1.00
CA PHE A 97 14.53 -3.48 0.29
C PHE A 97 13.53 -4.08 1.28
N VAL A 98 12.82 -5.15 0.92
CA VAL A 98 11.93 -5.88 1.83
C VAL A 98 12.77 -6.70 2.81
N SER A 99 12.59 -6.46 4.10
CA SER A 99 13.33 -7.19 5.14
C SER A 99 12.83 -8.62 5.23
N LYS A 100 13.74 -9.60 5.24
CA LYS A 100 13.40 -11.02 5.38
C LYS A 100 12.63 -11.27 6.68
N GLY A 101 11.56 -12.05 6.59
CA GLY A 101 10.67 -12.37 7.69
C GLY A 101 9.74 -11.23 8.11
N SER A 102 9.72 -10.09 7.40
CA SER A 102 8.74 -9.02 7.61
C SER A 102 7.33 -9.42 7.18
N LEU A 103 6.33 -8.60 7.52
CA LEU A 103 4.96 -8.82 7.05
C LEU A 103 4.90 -8.82 5.51
N MET A 104 5.53 -7.84 4.85
CA MET A 104 5.57 -7.80 3.39
C MET A 104 6.22 -9.07 2.81
N ASP A 105 7.36 -9.50 3.35
CA ASP A 105 8.05 -10.72 2.90
C ASP A 105 7.14 -11.95 2.97
N ARG A 106 6.51 -12.17 4.14
CA ARG A 106 5.59 -13.31 4.35
C ARG A 106 4.37 -13.26 3.43
N LEU A 107 3.84 -12.07 3.16
CA LEU A 107 2.72 -11.89 2.22
C LEU A 107 3.14 -12.25 0.79
N LEU A 108 4.32 -11.81 0.35
CA LEU A 108 4.86 -12.12 -0.97
C LEU A 108 5.12 -13.62 -1.11
N GLU A 109 5.83 -14.23 -0.16
CA GLU A 109 6.10 -15.68 -0.17
C GLU A 109 4.80 -16.51 -0.23
N LYS A 110 3.75 -16.09 0.50
CA LYS A 110 2.45 -16.78 0.49
C LYS A 110 1.68 -16.56 -0.81
N ALA A 111 1.74 -15.37 -1.40
CA ALA A 111 0.94 -14.99 -2.56
C ALA A 111 1.56 -15.43 -3.90
N GLU A 112 2.88 -15.41 -4.05
CA GLU A 112 3.56 -15.69 -5.32
C GLU A 112 3.18 -17.00 -6.02
N PRO A 113 3.08 -18.15 -5.33
CA PRO A 113 2.74 -19.41 -6.00
C PRO A 113 1.26 -19.52 -6.40
N LEU A 114 0.42 -18.56 -5.99
CA LEU A 114 -1.04 -18.67 -6.10
C LEU A 114 -1.62 -18.01 -7.35
N GLY A 115 -2.87 -18.37 -7.67
CA GLY A 115 -3.71 -17.69 -8.67
C GLY A 115 -4.22 -16.33 -8.17
N TRP A 116 -4.84 -15.55 -9.07
CA TRP A 116 -5.24 -14.18 -8.75
C TRP A 116 -6.32 -14.09 -7.65
N GLU A 117 -7.24 -15.05 -7.57
CA GLU A 117 -8.26 -15.10 -6.52
C GLU A 117 -7.64 -15.41 -5.16
N GLU A 118 -6.80 -16.44 -5.09
CA GLU A 118 -6.16 -16.86 -3.84
C GLU A 118 -5.12 -15.84 -3.38
N ARG A 119 -4.41 -15.15 -4.30
CA ARG A 119 -3.57 -13.98 -3.96
C ARG A 119 -4.38 -12.88 -3.29
N ALA A 120 -5.56 -12.56 -3.83
CA ALA A 120 -6.43 -11.55 -3.22
C ALA A 120 -6.92 -12.01 -1.84
N ALA A 121 -7.18 -13.31 -1.66
CA ALA A 121 -7.54 -13.88 -0.36
C ALA A 121 -6.41 -13.73 0.67
N VAL A 122 -5.14 -13.90 0.28
CA VAL A 122 -3.99 -13.66 1.18
C VAL A 122 -4.03 -12.27 1.80
N LEU A 123 -4.33 -11.24 1.00
CA LEU A 123 -4.43 -9.87 1.49
C LEU A 123 -5.72 -9.65 2.29
N TYR A 124 -6.83 -10.23 1.83
CA TYR A 124 -8.13 -10.11 2.48
C TYR A 124 -8.14 -10.70 3.90
N GLU A 125 -7.47 -11.83 4.11
CA GLU A 125 -7.46 -12.57 5.36
C GLU A 125 -6.37 -12.11 6.34
N SER A 126 -5.44 -11.26 5.90
CA SER A 126 -4.33 -10.80 6.74
C SER A 126 -4.79 -9.76 7.76
N GLU A 127 -4.99 -10.18 9.01
CA GLU A 127 -5.31 -9.29 10.14
C GLU A 127 -4.17 -8.29 10.41
N GLU A 128 -2.90 -8.72 10.31
CA GLU A 128 -1.74 -7.85 10.54
C GLU A 128 -1.62 -6.74 9.49
N LEU A 129 -1.97 -7.05 8.23
CA LEU A 129 -2.02 -6.06 7.15
C LEU A 129 -3.18 -5.08 7.33
N GLU A 130 -4.33 -5.60 7.76
CA GLU A 130 -5.49 -4.79 8.11
C GLU A 130 -5.15 -3.81 9.23
N GLU A 131 -4.51 -4.26 10.31
CA GLU A 131 -4.08 -3.40 11.42
C GLU A 131 -3.09 -2.32 10.96
N ALA A 132 -2.07 -2.68 10.17
CA ALA A 132 -1.11 -1.73 9.62
C ALA A 132 -1.79 -0.67 8.74
N HIS A 133 -2.68 -1.10 7.84
CA HIS A 133 -3.48 -0.20 7.00
C HIS A 133 -4.31 0.77 7.84
N MET A 134 -5.08 0.26 8.81
CA MET A 134 -5.98 1.08 9.60
C MET A 134 -5.23 2.05 10.52
N LYS A 135 -4.06 1.64 11.03
CA LYS A 135 -3.15 2.52 11.78
C LYS A 135 -2.67 3.69 10.92
N ALA A 136 -2.31 3.44 9.66
CA ALA A 136 -1.87 4.47 8.73
C ALA A 136 -3.03 5.38 8.29
N ALA A 137 -4.19 4.80 7.95
CA ALA A 137 -5.36 5.55 7.49
C ALA A 137 -5.86 6.59 8.50
N ARG A 138 -5.72 6.32 9.81
CA ARG A 138 -6.12 7.27 10.87
C ARG A 138 -5.12 8.38 11.15
N LYS A 139 -3.93 8.33 10.54
CA LYS A 139 -2.93 9.40 10.64
C LYS A 139 -3.09 10.46 9.56
N GLY A 140 -3.96 10.23 8.57
CA GLY A 140 -4.27 11.24 7.56
C GLY A 140 -4.75 12.54 8.22
N ASP A 141 -4.48 13.66 7.56
CA ASP A 141 -4.88 14.98 8.04
C ASP A 141 -6.37 15.27 7.77
N THR A 142 -7.07 14.37 7.05
CA THR A 142 -8.46 14.52 6.62
C THR A 142 -9.38 13.35 6.97
#